data_AF-A0A7V3DKM5-F1
#
_entry.id   AF-A0A7V3DKM5-F1
#
_cell.length_a   1.000
_cell.length_b   1.000
_cell.length_c   1.000
_cell.angle_alpha   90.00
_cell.angle_beta   90.00
_cell.angle_gamma   90.00
#
_symmetry.space_group_name_H-M   'P 1'
#
loop_
_entity.id
_entity.type
_entity.pdbx_description
1 polymer ?
#
loop_
_entity_poly.entity_id
_entity_poly.type
_entity_poly.pdbx_seq_one_letter_code
_entity_poly.pdbx_strand_id
1 'polypeptide(L)' 'MTGVKQRLFAAFGYRARSWRRARRMMAKKEQLEKGLNVRFLVTKF' A
#
# COMPACT_ATOMS: atom_id res chain seq x y z
N MET A 1 -7.94 -20.10 3.20
CA MET A 1 -6.77 -19.31 2.74
C MET A 1 -6.09 -20.12 1.64
N THR A 2 -6.14 -19.68 0.39
CA THR A 2 -5.46 -20.36 -0.72
C THR A 2 -3.95 -20.14 -0.55
N GLY A 3 -3.14 -21.19 -0.37
CA GLY A 3 -1.67 -21.11 -0.16
C GLY A 3 -0.86 -20.57 -1.36
N VAL A 4 -1.45 -19.69 -2.17
CA VAL A 4 -0.86 -19.09 -3.36
C VAL A 4 -0.32 -17.71 -2.97
N LYS A 5 0.90 -17.40 -3.42
CA LYS A 5 1.52 -16.09 -3.23
C LYS A 5 0.64 -15.00 -3.87
N GLN A 6 -0.05 -14.22 -3.03
CA GLN A 6 -0.91 -13.13 -3.47
C GLN A 6 -0.21 -11.78 -3.30
N ARG A 7 -0.25 -10.97 -4.36
CA ARG A 7 0.22 -9.59 -4.35
C ARG A 7 -0.91 -8.68 -4.79
N LEU A 8 -1.34 -7.81 -3.87
CA LEU A 8 -2.35 -6.80 -4.11
C LEU A 8 -1.68 -5.43 -4.23
N PHE A 9 -2.08 -4.67 -5.23
CA PHE A 9 -1.74 -3.26 -5.38
C PHE A 9 -3.02 -2.44 -5.28
N ALA A 10 -2.98 -1.36 -4.51
CA ALA A 10 -4.08 -0.41 -4.39
C ALA A 10 -3.55 1.01 -4.58
N ALA A 11 -4.31 1.86 -5.25
CA ALA A 11 -4.01 3.28 -5.37
C ALA A 11 -5.17 4.09 -4.79
N PHE A 12 -4.88 5.02 -3.89
CA PHE A 12 -5.90 5.85 -3.25
C PHE A 12 -5.36 7.24 -2.93
N GLY A 13 -6.27 8.21 -2.77
CA GLY A 13 -5.93 9.54 -2.26
C GLY A 13 -5.79 9.48 -0.74
N TYR A 14 -4.67 9.95 -0.21
CA TYR A 14 -4.47 10.08 1.23
C TYR A 14 -3.88 11.44 1.58
N ARG A 15 -4.30 12.00 2.71
CA ARG A 15 -3.77 13.25 3.25
C ARG A 15 -3.40 13.05 4.70
N ALA A 16 -2.11 12.90 4.97
CA ALA A 16 -1.62 12.99 6.34
C ALA A 16 -1.88 14.39 6.90
N ARG A 17 -2.02 14.49 8.22
CA ARG A 17 -2.30 15.79 8.89
C ARG A 17 -1.23 16.84 8.62
N SER A 18 0.02 16.43 8.40
CA SER A 18 1.14 17.30 8.07
C SER A 18 1.22 17.72 6.60
N TRP A 19 0.32 17.25 5.72
CA TRP A 19 0.39 17.54 4.29
C TRP A 19 -0.58 18.65 3.88
N ARG A 20 -0.08 19.62 3.10
CA ARG A 20 -0.88 20.71 2.53
C ARG A 20 -1.99 20.24 1.58
N ARG A 21 -1.80 19.10 0.91
CA ARG A 21 -2.75 18.52 -0.06
C ARG A 21 -2.78 17.00 0.02
N ALA A 22 -3.90 16.41 -0.39
CA ALA A 22 -3.98 14.96 -0.61
C ALA A 22 -3.02 14.54 -1.72
N ARG A 23 -2.36 13.40 -1.54
CA ARG A 23 -1.43 12.82 -2.51
C ARG A 23 -1.92 11.45 -2.92
N ARG A 24 -1.51 11.02 -4.10
CA ARG A 24 -1.77 9.65 -4.57
C ARG A 24 -0.80 8.70 -3.86
N MET A 25 -1.36 7.82 -3.05
CA MET A 25 -0.64 6.73 -2.40
C MET A 25 -0.87 5.43 -3.14
N MET A 26 0.18 4.62 -3.26
CA MET A 26 0.13 3.24 -3.69
C MET A 26 0.47 2.33 -2.52
N ALA A 27 -0.41 1.38 -2.21
CA ALA A 27 -0.15 0.32 -1.24
C ALA A 27 0.14 -0.98 -1.98
N LYS A 28 1.19 -1.67 -1.52
CA LYS A 28 1.51 -3.04 -1.91
C LYS A 28 1.27 -3.93 -0.69
N LYS A 29 0.44 -4.95 -0.84
CA LYS A 29 0.20 -6.00 0.16
C LYS A 29 0.66 -7.34 -0.42
N GLU A 30 1.63 -7.99 0.21
CA GLU A 30 2.12 -9.31 -0.18
C GLU A 30 1.94 -10.27 0.98
N GLN A 31 1.23 -11.39 0.75
CA GLN A 31 1.06 -12.46 1.74
C GLN A 31 2.15 -13.51 1.50
N LEU A 32 3.04 -13.68 2.47
CA LEU A 32 4.09 -14.70 2.47
C LEU A 32 3.78 -15.73 3.58
N GLU A 33 4.41 -16.90 3.54
CA GLU A 33 4.29 -17.91 4.61
C GLU A 33 4.75 -17.36 5.97
N LYS A 34 5.75 -16.45 5.96
CA LYS A 34 6.24 -15.75 7.16
C LYS A 34 5.33 -14.59 7.63
N GLY A 35 4.23 -14.31 6.94
CA GLY A 35 3.27 -13.28 7.31
C GLY A 35 3.08 -12.17 6.28
N LEU A 36 2.42 -11.09 6.71
CA LEU A 36 1.97 -10.02 5.85
C LEU A 36 3.03 -8.94 5.65
N ASN A 37 3.42 -8.68 4.41
CA ASN A 37 4.34 -7.61 4.03
C ASN A 37 3.57 -6.47 3.34
N VAL A 38 3.22 -5.42 4.10
CA VAL A 38 2.53 -4.23 3.60
C VAL A 38 3.53 -3.09 3.45
N ARG A 39 3.59 -2.48 2.26
CA ARG A 39 4.41 -1.29 1.99
C ARG A 39 3.55 -0.20 1.37
N PHE A 40 3.79 1.04 1.78
CA PHE A 40 3.13 2.22 1.23
C PHE A 40 4.16 3.09 0.49
N LEU A 41 3.86 3.45 -0.76
CA LEU A 41 4.65 4.35 -1.59
C LEU A 41 3.83 5.60 -1.90
N VAL A 42 4.37 6.78 -1.59
CA VAL A 42 3.76 8.05 -2.00
C VAL A 42 4.25 8.36 -3.40
N THR A 43 3.34 8.61 -4.34
CA THR A 43 3.69 8.98 -5.71
C THR A 43 3.20 10.38 -6.04
N LYS A 44 4.19 11.26 -6.31
CA LYS A 44 4.15 12.71 -6.58
C LYS A 44 3.82 13.65 -5.40
N PHE A 45 4.63 14.72 -5.35
CA PHE A 45 4.64 15.83 -4.38
C PHE A 45 3.74 16.97 -4.85
#